data_AF-A0A3N2QGU8-F1
#
_entry.id   AF-A0A3N2QGU8-F1
#
_cell.length_a   1.000
_cell.length_b   1.000
_cell.length_c   1.000
_cell.angle_alpha   90.00
_cell.angle_beta   90.00
_cell.angle_gamma   90.00
#
_symmetry.space_group_name_H-M   'P 1'
#
loop_
_entity.id
_entity.type
_entity.pdbx_description
1 polymer ?
#
loop_
_entity_poly.entity_id
_entity_poly.type
_entity_poly.pdbx_seq_one_letter_code
_entity_poly.pdbx_strand_id
1 'polypeptide(L)'
;MALPIIGADERLAQRKGIKGVIFGRSGIGKTSLLWTLNASNTLFLDLEAGDLAVEGLEIDTLRPRTWKECRDFAVFIGGPNPALREDQPYSQAHFDEVCGRYGDPTVIGKYETVFIDSITVAGRLCFQWCRGQPEAFSEKTGKPDIRGAYGLHGREMIGWLTHLQHTRGKHVWFVGILDERLDDFNRKVFQPQIDGSKTGLELPGIVDQVITMADIPDQGGQPQRAFVCQTLNPWGYPAKDRSGRLDRVEAPHLGRLMEKIQRPAAPASERLTWPPVTPADPAPAQEPGHG
;
A
#
# COMPACT_ATOMS: atom_id res chain seq x y z
N MET A 1 12.41 26.74 22.78
CA MET A 1 11.71 25.45 22.66
C MET A 1 12.73 24.34 22.86
N ALA A 2 12.42 23.33 23.68
CA ALA A 2 13.27 22.15 23.82
C ALA A 2 13.09 21.23 22.60
N LEU A 3 14.16 20.52 22.22
CA LEU A 3 14.09 19.49 21.17
C LEU A 3 13.12 18.38 21.64
N PRO A 4 12.07 18.02 20.87
CA PRO A 4 11.05 17.05 21.30
C PRO A 4 11.58 15.60 21.16
N ILE A 5 12.56 15.24 21.97
CA ILE A 5 13.07 13.87 22.07
C ILE A 5 12.05 13.04 22.86
N ILE A 6 11.49 12.01 22.23
CA ILE A 6 10.71 10.98 22.93
C ILE A 6 11.63 9.97 23.61
N GLY A 7 11.31 9.58 24.84
CA GLY A 7 12.08 8.58 25.58
C GLY A 7 11.99 7.18 24.96
N ALA A 8 12.91 6.29 25.33
CA ALA A 8 12.88 4.90 24.86
C ALA A 8 11.57 4.18 25.27
N ASP A 9 11.14 4.38 26.52
CA ASP A 9 9.89 3.80 27.04
C ASP A 9 8.66 4.35 26.32
N GLU A 10 8.63 5.66 26.08
CA GLU A 10 7.56 6.31 25.30
C GLU A 10 7.50 5.76 23.87
N ARG A 11 8.67 5.62 23.22
CA ARG A 11 8.78 5.02 21.89
C ARG A 11 8.30 3.57 21.86
N LEU A 12 8.57 2.79 22.91
CA LEU A 12 8.13 1.39 23.03
C LEU A 12 6.63 1.27 23.33
N ALA A 13 6.06 2.22 24.07
CA ALA A 13 4.64 2.28 24.39
C ALA A 13 3.76 2.71 23.21
N GLN A 14 4.31 3.40 22.22
CA GLN A 14 3.57 3.83 21.03
C GLN A 14 3.15 2.65 20.17
N ARG A 15 1.83 2.38 20.12
CA ARG A 15 1.22 1.43 19.19
C ARG A 15 1.44 1.89 17.74
N LYS A 16 2.20 1.09 16.98
CA LYS A 16 2.41 1.31 15.55
C LYS A 16 1.31 0.63 14.75
N GLY A 17 0.64 1.40 13.90
CA GLY A 17 -0.25 0.86 12.88
C GLY A 17 0.57 0.21 11.76
N ILE A 18 0.03 -0.85 11.16
CA ILE A 18 0.67 -1.53 10.02
C ILE A 18 0.26 -0.79 8.76
N LYS A 19 1.24 -0.40 7.93
CA LYS A 19 1.00 0.13 6.59
C LYS A 19 1.39 -0.93 5.59
N GLY A 20 0.42 -1.48 4.88
CA GLY A 20 0.64 -2.62 4.02
C GLY A 20 -0.07 -2.52 2.68
N VAL A 21 0.48 -3.19 1.68
CA VAL A 21 -0.20 -3.44 0.40
C VAL A 21 -0.18 -4.92 0.08
N ILE A 22 -1.30 -5.44 -0.43
CA ILE A 22 -1.44 -6.81 -0.90
C ILE A 22 -1.70 -6.79 -2.41
N PHE A 23 -0.76 -7.31 -3.16
CA PHE A 23 -0.87 -7.46 -4.61
C PHE A 23 -1.25 -8.88 -4.98
N GLY A 24 -2.02 -9.05 -6.05
CA GLY A 24 -2.32 -10.36 -6.60
C GLY A 24 -3.16 -10.26 -7.86
N ARG A 25 -3.15 -11.32 -8.66
CA ARG A 25 -3.91 -11.37 -9.92
C ARG A 25 -5.40 -11.11 -9.68
N SER A 26 -6.12 -10.73 -10.73
CA SER A 26 -7.58 -10.62 -10.66
C SER A 26 -8.22 -11.96 -10.25
N GLY A 27 -9.29 -11.92 -9.46
CA GLY A 27 -10.00 -13.12 -8.99
C GLY A 27 -9.33 -13.93 -7.88
N ILE A 28 -8.12 -13.57 -7.42
CA ILE A 28 -7.42 -14.33 -6.36
C ILE A 28 -8.01 -14.15 -4.95
N GLY A 29 -9.11 -13.42 -4.78
CA GLY A 29 -9.76 -13.23 -3.47
C GLY A 29 -9.02 -12.26 -2.54
N LYS A 30 -8.57 -11.11 -3.07
CA LYS A 30 -8.00 -10.03 -2.26
C LYS A 30 -9.05 -9.41 -1.34
N THR A 31 -10.21 -9.04 -1.89
CA THR A 31 -11.34 -8.44 -1.16
C THR A 31 -11.89 -9.38 -0.08
N SER A 32 -11.91 -10.70 -0.33
CA SER A 32 -12.36 -11.69 0.66
C SER A 32 -11.49 -11.75 1.92
N LEU A 33 -10.32 -11.09 1.94
CA LEU A 33 -9.53 -10.94 3.16
C LEU A 33 -10.25 -10.15 4.26
N LEU A 34 -11.27 -9.35 3.92
CA LEU A 34 -12.13 -8.66 4.89
C LEU A 34 -12.80 -9.64 5.88
N TRP A 35 -13.15 -10.85 5.45
CA TRP A 35 -13.67 -11.93 6.31
C TRP A 35 -12.69 -12.39 7.39
N THR A 36 -11.41 -12.07 7.23
CA THR A 36 -10.35 -12.47 8.14
C THR A 36 -10.02 -11.37 9.17
N LEU A 37 -10.71 -10.23 9.10
CA LEU A 37 -10.58 -9.08 9.98
C LEU A 37 -11.78 -9.00 10.93
N ASN A 38 -11.64 -8.20 11.99
CA ASN A 38 -12.76 -7.87 12.86
C ASN A 38 -13.58 -6.74 12.21
N ALA A 39 -14.79 -7.06 11.75
CA ALA A 39 -15.64 -6.10 11.05
C ALA A 39 -16.04 -4.89 11.91
N SER A 40 -16.20 -5.06 13.23
CA SER A 40 -16.64 -3.98 14.13
C SER A 40 -15.62 -2.84 14.28
N ASN A 41 -14.34 -3.10 14.01
CA ASN A 41 -13.24 -2.13 14.07
C ASN A 41 -12.51 -1.97 12.73
N THR A 42 -13.08 -2.47 11.63
CA THR A 42 -12.53 -2.32 10.29
C THR A 42 -13.45 -1.45 9.44
N LEU A 43 -12.89 -0.40 8.84
CA LEU A 43 -13.57 0.39 7.81
C LEU A 43 -13.14 -0.11 6.44
N PHE A 44 -14.11 -0.49 5.61
CA PHE A 44 -13.88 -0.84 4.22
C PHE A 44 -14.02 0.39 3.33
N LEU A 45 -12.98 0.71 2.57
CA LEU A 45 -13.01 1.71 1.50
C LEU A 45 -13.12 0.99 0.16
N ASP A 46 -14.33 0.96 -0.39
CA ASP A 46 -14.67 0.29 -1.63
C ASP A 46 -14.68 1.28 -2.81
N LEU A 47 -13.64 1.20 -3.62
CA LEU A 47 -13.45 1.95 -4.87
C LEU A 47 -13.78 1.08 -6.10
N GLU A 48 -13.64 -0.25 -5.99
CA GLU A 48 -13.74 -1.20 -7.12
C GLU A 48 -15.14 -1.81 -7.30
N ALA A 49 -16.08 -1.51 -6.40
CA ALA A 49 -17.40 -2.12 -6.30
C ALA A 49 -17.32 -3.64 -6.00
N GLY A 50 -16.51 -3.97 -4.98
CA GLY A 50 -16.19 -5.34 -4.56
C GLY A 50 -17.30 -6.09 -3.80
N ASP A 51 -18.54 -5.61 -3.83
CA ASP A 51 -19.65 -6.07 -2.99
C ASP A 51 -19.88 -7.60 -3.03
N LEU A 52 -19.66 -8.23 -4.19
CA LEU A 52 -19.82 -9.68 -4.36
C LEU A 52 -18.87 -10.50 -3.48
N ALA A 53 -17.66 -10.01 -3.20
CA ALA A 53 -16.68 -10.75 -2.40
C ALA A 53 -16.94 -10.66 -0.89
N VAL A 54 -17.84 -9.76 -0.48
CA VAL A 54 -18.19 -9.48 0.91
C VAL A 54 -19.70 -9.59 1.16
N GLU A 55 -20.44 -10.24 0.27
CA GLU A 55 -21.87 -10.44 0.43
C GLU A 55 -22.16 -11.16 1.76
N GLY A 56 -23.00 -10.54 2.60
CA GLY A 56 -23.33 -11.05 3.94
C GLY A 56 -22.36 -10.68 5.06
N LEU A 57 -21.26 -9.97 4.76
CA LEU A 57 -20.36 -9.43 5.79
C LEU A 57 -20.91 -8.10 6.32
N GLU A 58 -21.22 -8.05 7.62
CA GLU A 58 -21.64 -6.83 8.31
C GLU A 58 -20.45 -5.91 8.58
N ILE A 59 -20.02 -5.15 7.58
CA ILE A 59 -18.89 -4.23 7.67
C ILE A 59 -19.25 -2.82 7.20
N ASP A 60 -18.83 -1.82 7.99
CA ASP A 60 -19.00 -0.42 7.62
C ASP A 60 -18.16 -0.11 6.39
N THR A 61 -18.79 0.53 5.40
CA THR A 61 -18.19 0.76 4.09
C THR A 61 -18.33 2.22 3.65
N LEU A 62 -17.23 2.81 3.20
CA LEU A 62 -17.18 4.10 2.51
C LEU A 62 -16.89 3.86 1.02
N ARG A 63 -17.61 4.56 0.13
CA ARG A 63 -17.45 4.41 -1.33
C ARG A 63 -17.06 5.73 -2.01
N PRO A 64 -15.79 6.16 -1.93
CA PRO A 64 -15.33 7.34 -2.65
C PRO A 64 -15.46 7.13 -4.17
N ARG A 65 -15.96 8.13 -4.89
CA ARG A 65 -16.13 8.11 -6.35
C ARG A 65 -15.21 9.07 -7.08
N THR A 66 -14.54 9.96 -6.35
CA THR A 66 -13.67 10.98 -6.92
C THR A 66 -12.31 10.98 -6.24
N TRP A 67 -11.29 11.47 -6.95
CA TRP A 67 -9.96 11.67 -6.34
C TRP A 67 -10.03 12.61 -5.14
N LYS A 68 -10.89 13.63 -5.20
CA LYS A 68 -11.11 14.55 -4.09
C LYS A 68 -11.59 13.79 -2.85
N GLU A 69 -12.59 12.94 -2.96
CA GLU A 69 -13.09 12.14 -1.83
C GLU A 69 -12.01 11.21 -1.24
N CYS A 70 -11.13 10.64 -2.07
CA CYS A 70 -9.98 9.88 -1.58
C CYS A 70 -9.02 10.73 -0.73
N ARG A 71 -8.74 11.97 -1.14
CA ARG A 71 -7.89 12.91 -0.39
C ARG A 71 -8.58 13.43 0.87
N ASP A 72 -9.87 13.75 0.76
CA ASP A 72 -10.70 14.20 1.88
C ASP A 72 -10.73 13.13 2.98
N PHE A 73 -10.95 11.86 2.61
CA PHE A 73 -10.89 10.76 3.58
C PHE A 73 -9.50 10.64 4.21
N ALA A 74 -8.44 10.73 3.41
CA ALA A 74 -7.07 10.62 3.92
C ALA A 74 -6.74 11.70 4.95
N VAL A 75 -7.12 12.97 4.72
CA VAL A 75 -6.94 14.03 5.73
C VAL A 75 -7.85 13.83 6.94
N PHE A 76 -9.08 13.36 6.73
CA PHE A 76 -10.03 13.13 7.82
C PHE A 76 -9.52 12.08 8.81
N ILE A 77 -8.93 10.99 8.30
CA ILE A 77 -8.34 9.94 9.15
C ILE A 77 -6.93 10.25 9.63
N GLY A 78 -6.11 10.90 8.81
CA GLY A 78 -4.72 11.22 9.11
C GLY A 78 -4.54 12.43 10.01
N GLY A 79 -5.53 13.32 10.06
CA GLY A 79 -5.40 14.65 10.61
C GLY A 79 -4.61 15.58 9.67
N PRO A 80 -4.48 16.87 10.05
CA PRO A 80 -3.74 17.84 9.25
C PRO A 80 -2.22 17.60 9.35
N ASN A 81 -1.51 17.90 8.27
CA ASN A 81 -0.06 17.96 8.27
C ASN A 81 0.39 19.41 8.55
N PRO A 82 0.99 19.69 9.72
CA PRO A 82 1.36 21.04 10.13
C PRO A 82 2.49 21.65 9.29
N ALA A 83 3.19 20.85 8.47
CA ALA A 83 4.24 21.34 7.58
C ALA A 83 3.70 21.93 6.27
N LEU A 84 2.40 21.77 5.98
CA LEU A 84 1.80 22.19 4.71
C LEU A 84 1.11 23.55 4.85
N ARG A 85 1.22 24.35 3.79
CA ARG A 85 0.53 25.64 3.67
C ARG A 85 -0.96 25.43 3.45
N GLU A 86 -1.78 26.44 3.77
CA GLU A 86 -3.24 26.36 3.70
C GLU A 86 -3.77 25.94 2.31
N ASP A 87 -3.11 26.36 1.24
CA ASP A 87 -3.48 26.06 -0.15
C ASP A 87 -3.18 24.61 -0.58
N GLN A 88 -2.44 23.86 0.23
CA GLN A 88 -1.98 22.52 -0.12
C GLN A 88 -2.94 21.44 0.40
N PRO A 89 -3.11 20.32 -0.34
CA PRO A 89 -3.80 19.14 0.18
C PRO A 89 -3.21 18.70 1.51
N TYR A 90 -4.07 18.24 2.43
CA TYR A 90 -3.71 17.78 3.78
C TYR A 90 -3.26 18.87 4.76
N SER A 91 -3.41 20.15 4.43
CA SER A 91 -3.19 21.27 5.35
C SER A 91 -4.23 21.32 6.48
N GLN A 92 -4.01 22.21 7.46
CA GLN A 92 -5.02 22.51 8.50
C GLN A 92 -6.34 23.00 7.87
N ALA A 93 -6.26 23.91 6.90
CA ALA A 93 -7.44 24.43 6.21
C ALA A 93 -8.21 23.32 5.46
N HIS A 94 -7.51 22.38 4.83
CA HIS A 94 -8.15 21.22 4.20
C HIS A 94 -8.83 20.31 5.23
N PHE A 95 -8.17 20.06 6.36
CA PHE A 95 -8.76 19.25 7.43
C PHE A 95 -10.02 19.90 8.03
N ASP A 96 -9.98 21.20 8.29
CA ASP A 96 -11.12 21.94 8.85
C ASP A 96 -12.30 21.98 7.87
N GLU A 97 -12.03 22.16 6.57
CA GLU A 97 -13.03 22.09 5.50
C GLU A 97 -13.71 20.71 5.44
N VAL A 98 -12.93 19.64 5.55
CA VAL A 98 -13.45 18.28 5.57
C VAL A 98 -14.23 17.99 6.86
N CYS A 99 -13.76 18.41 8.03
CA CYS A 99 -14.50 18.27 9.29
C CYS A 99 -15.83 19.04 9.26
N GLY A 100 -15.87 20.21 8.61
CA GLY A 100 -17.10 20.95 8.38
C GLY A 100 -18.14 20.17 7.56
N ARG A 101 -17.70 19.30 6.64
CA ARG A 101 -18.57 18.45 5.81
C ARG A 101 -18.88 17.09 6.42
N TYR A 102 -17.90 16.42 7.01
CA TYR A 102 -18.00 15.05 7.52
C TYR A 102 -18.35 14.98 9.01
N GLY A 103 -18.26 16.09 9.73
CA GLY A 103 -18.46 16.16 11.17
C GLY A 103 -17.20 15.85 11.97
N ASP A 104 -17.38 15.44 13.22
CA ASP A 104 -16.28 15.18 14.14
C ASP A 104 -15.49 13.90 13.73
N PRO A 105 -14.16 13.97 13.52
CA PRO A 105 -13.31 12.81 13.23
C PRO A 105 -13.31 11.75 14.34
N THR A 106 -13.86 12.00 15.53
CA THR A 106 -14.05 10.94 16.54
C THR A 106 -14.93 9.79 16.04
N VAL A 107 -15.79 10.01 15.03
CA VAL A 107 -16.65 8.96 14.43
C VAL A 107 -15.86 7.81 13.80
N ILE A 108 -14.66 8.09 13.28
CA ILE A 108 -13.74 7.08 12.74
C ILE A 108 -12.75 6.57 13.82
N GLY A 109 -12.89 7.04 15.06
CA GLY A 109 -12.10 6.63 16.21
C GLY A 109 -12.18 5.13 16.46
N LYS A 110 -13.39 4.54 16.30
CA LYS A 110 -13.64 3.10 16.53
C LYS A 110 -12.90 2.16 15.57
N TYR A 111 -12.53 2.62 14.38
CA TYR A 111 -11.88 1.76 13.39
C TYR A 111 -10.38 1.68 13.65
N GLU A 112 -9.85 0.50 13.97
CA GLU A 112 -8.41 0.28 14.08
C GLU A 112 -7.80 0.00 12.71
N THR A 113 -8.58 -0.57 11.79
CA THR A 113 -8.12 -0.96 10.45
C THR A 113 -8.90 -0.25 9.37
N VAL A 114 -8.19 0.22 8.35
CA VAL A 114 -8.77 0.66 7.08
C VAL A 114 -8.28 -0.25 5.98
N PHE A 115 -9.22 -0.86 5.28
CA PHE A 115 -8.96 -1.73 4.14
C PHE A 115 -9.42 -1.02 2.86
N ILE A 116 -8.51 -0.76 1.93
CA ILE A 116 -8.75 0.07 0.74
C ILE A 116 -8.67 -0.81 -0.51
N ASP A 117 -9.81 -1.00 -1.17
CA ASP A 117 -9.95 -1.81 -2.38
C ASP A 117 -10.42 -0.94 -3.55
N SER A 118 -9.54 -0.48 -4.45
CA SER A 118 -8.12 -0.80 -4.55
C SER A 118 -7.26 0.42 -4.84
N ILE A 119 -5.95 0.29 -4.56
CA ILE A 119 -4.94 1.26 -5.01
C ILE A 119 -4.91 1.41 -6.53
N THR A 120 -5.27 0.35 -7.27
CA THR A 120 -5.37 0.35 -8.73
C THR A 120 -6.53 1.26 -9.20
N VAL A 121 -7.69 1.22 -8.54
CA VAL A 121 -8.79 2.15 -8.86
C VAL A 121 -8.50 3.56 -8.36
N ALA A 122 -7.91 3.73 -7.17
CA ALA A 122 -7.48 5.04 -6.68
C ALA A 122 -6.52 5.73 -7.67
N GLY A 123 -5.58 4.97 -8.23
CA GLY A 123 -4.68 5.43 -9.29
C GLY A 123 -5.42 5.96 -10.52
N ARG A 124 -6.42 5.23 -11.00
CA ARG A 124 -7.26 5.65 -12.15
C ARG A 124 -8.04 6.93 -11.87
N LEU A 125 -8.67 7.05 -10.69
CA LEU A 125 -9.38 8.26 -10.26
C LEU A 125 -8.43 9.46 -10.20
N CYS A 126 -7.25 9.26 -9.62
CA CYS A 126 -6.20 10.28 -9.55
C CYS A 126 -5.76 10.72 -10.94
N PHE A 127 -5.43 9.80 -11.83
CA PHE A 127 -4.97 10.13 -13.17
C PHE A 127 -6.07 10.86 -13.98
N GLN A 128 -7.32 10.42 -13.88
CA GLN A 128 -8.45 11.10 -14.49
C GLN A 128 -8.58 12.55 -13.99
N TRP A 129 -8.44 12.78 -12.68
CA TRP A 129 -8.44 14.13 -12.11
C TRP A 129 -7.25 14.96 -12.60
N CYS A 130 -6.05 14.38 -12.65
CA CYS A 130 -4.82 15.04 -13.11
C CYS A 130 -4.92 15.53 -14.56
N ARG A 131 -5.59 14.77 -15.44
CA ARG A 131 -5.79 15.17 -16.85
C ARG A 131 -6.61 16.46 -17.02
N GLY A 132 -7.38 16.85 -16.01
CA GLY A 132 -8.16 18.09 -16.01
C GLY A 132 -7.43 19.28 -15.35
N GLN A 133 -6.22 19.09 -14.82
CA GLN A 133 -5.49 20.14 -14.11
C GLN A 133 -4.63 20.99 -15.05
N PRO A 134 -4.31 22.25 -14.70
CA PRO A 134 -3.49 23.13 -15.53
C PRO A 134 -2.16 22.51 -15.98
N GLU A 135 -1.49 21.73 -15.12
CA GLU A 135 -0.22 21.07 -15.44
C GLU A 135 -0.35 19.97 -16.50
N ALA A 136 -1.56 19.53 -16.84
CA ALA A 136 -1.81 18.62 -17.95
C ALA A 136 -1.98 19.34 -19.30
N PHE A 137 -1.67 20.63 -19.38
CA PHE A 137 -1.72 21.42 -20.61
C PHE A 137 -0.42 22.20 -20.82
N SER A 138 0.01 22.29 -22.08
CA SER A 138 1.18 23.06 -22.46
C SER A 138 0.93 24.56 -22.31
N GLU A 139 1.72 25.26 -21.49
CA GLU A 139 1.64 26.73 -21.34
C GLU A 139 1.82 27.48 -22.67
N LYS A 140 2.59 26.91 -23.60
CA LYS A 140 2.89 27.53 -24.91
C LYS A 140 1.76 27.37 -25.93
N THR A 141 1.03 26.25 -25.88
CA THR A 141 0.12 25.86 -26.96
C THR A 141 -1.32 25.60 -26.52
N GLY A 142 -1.56 25.52 -25.20
CA GLY A 142 -2.85 25.11 -24.62
C GLY A 142 -3.25 23.66 -24.89
N LYS A 143 -2.42 22.88 -25.60
CA LYS A 143 -2.72 21.49 -25.95
C LYS A 143 -2.46 20.54 -24.76
N PRO A 144 -3.19 19.42 -24.66
CA PRO A 144 -2.94 18.42 -23.63
C PRO A 144 -1.47 17.94 -23.61
N ASP A 145 -0.85 18.01 -22.44
CA ASP A 145 0.47 17.47 -22.12
C ASP A 145 0.32 16.24 -21.20
N ILE A 146 0.41 15.06 -21.83
CA ILE A 146 0.33 13.78 -21.13
C ILE A 146 1.49 13.60 -20.14
N ARG A 147 2.68 14.15 -20.43
CA ARG A 147 3.83 14.02 -19.52
C ARG A 147 3.61 14.85 -18.25
N GLY A 148 3.09 16.06 -18.39
CA GLY A 148 2.66 16.90 -17.27
C GLY A 148 1.61 16.21 -16.39
N ALA A 149 0.60 15.59 -17.00
CA ALA A 149 -0.42 14.81 -16.30
C ALA A 149 0.17 13.63 -15.49
N TYR A 150 1.08 12.84 -16.08
CA TYR A 150 1.77 11.76 -15.35
C TYR A 150 2.66 12.27 -14.22
N GLY A 151 3.34 13.40 -14.44
CA GLY A 151 4.15 14.06 -13.42
C GLY A 151 3.32 14.47 -12.21
N LEU A 152 2.14 15.06 -12.44
CA LEU A 152 1.19 15.42 -11.39
C LEU A 152 0.60 14.18 -10.71
N HIS A 153 0.17 13.18 -11.48
CA HIS A 153 -0.38 11.93 -10.97
C HIS A 153 0.57 11.24 -9.99
N GLY A 154 1.86 11.13 -10.36
CA GLY A 154 2.87 10.58 -9.47
C GLY A 154 3.04 11.40 -8.19
N ARG A 155 2.96 12.73 -8.22
CA ARG A 155 3.03 13.56 -7.00
C ARG A 155 1.81 13.36 -6.10
N GLU A 156 0.61 13.36 -6.68
CA GLU A 156 -0.65 13.20 -5.97
C GLU A 156 -0.75 11.84 -5.28
N MET A 157 -0.45 10.75 -6.00
CA MET A 157 -0.46 9.40 -5.45
C MET A 157 0.54 9.24 -4.31
N ILE A 158 1.77 9.74 -4.47
CA ILE A 158 2.79 9.67 -3.42
C ILE A 158 2.39 10.50 -2.20
N GLY A 159 1.81 11.69 -2.41
CA GLY A 159 1.27 12.51 -1.33
C GLY A 159 0.18 11.78 -0.54
N TRP A 160 -0.76 11.15 -1.24
CA TRP A 160 -1.85 10.37 -0.64
C TRP A 160 -1.36 9.16 0.16
N LEU A 161 -0.46 8.36 -0.44
CA LEU A 161 0.13 7.19 0.22
C LEU A 161 0.95 7.59 1.45
N THR A 162 1.75 8.65 1.34
CA THR A 162 2.57 9.16 2.45
C THR A 162 1.70 9.70 3.58
N HIS A 163 0.61 10.40 3.25
CA HIS A 163 -0.31 10.92 4.25
C HIS A 163 -0.98 9.77 5.04
N LEU A 164 -1.50 8.75 4.36
CA LEU A 164 -2.08 7.55 4.98
C LEU A 164 -1.05 6.72 5.77
N GLN A 165 0.22 6.74 5.34
CA GLN A 165 1.34 6.12 6.05
C GLN A 165 1.60 6.81 7.39
N HIS A 166 1.40 8.13 7.48
CA HIS A 166 1.58 8.90 8.70
C HIS A 166 0.39 8.88 9.66
N THR A 167 -0.76 8.34 9.26
CA THR A 167 -1.92 8.13 10.14
C THR A 167 -1.56 7.20 11.30
N ARG A 168 -1.23 7.78 12.46
CA ARG A 168 -0.77 7.03 13.64
C ARG A 168 -1.90 6.18 14.23
N GLY A 169 -1.54 5.05 14.85
CA GLY A 169 -2.48 4.18 15.56
C GLY A 169 -3.49 3.42 14.70
N LYS A 170 -3.47 3.57 13.36
CA LYS A 170 -4.38 2.86 12.44
C LYS A 170 -3.61 1.89 11.54
N HIS A 171 -4.13 0.69 11.34
CA HIS A 171 -3.73 -0.19 10.24
C HIS A 171 -4.31 0.34 8.93
N VAL A 172 -3.49 0.42 7.89
CA VAL A 172 -3.94 0.79 6.55
C VAL A 172 -3.44 -0.28 5.59
N TRP A 173 -4.37 -0.98 4.98
CA TRP A 173 -4.11 -2.01 3.99
C TRP A 173 -4.69 -1.61 2.65
N PHE A 174 -3.83 -1.52 1.64
CA PHE A 174 -4.25 -1.41 0.26
C PHE A 174 -4.29 -2.80 -0.37
N VAL A 175 -5.23 -3.03 -1.26
CA VAL A 175 -5.14 -4.13 -2.21
C VAL A 175 -4.97 -3.59 -3.62
N GLY A 176 -4.32 -4.34 -4.50
CA GLY A 176 -4.07 -3.95 -5.89
C GLY A 176 -3.85 -5.14 -6.80
N ILE A 177 -3.97 -4.91 -8.10
CA ILE A 177 -3.72 -5.94 -9.11
C ILE A 177 -2.22 -6.10 -9.34
N LEU A 178 -1.77 -7.34 -9.52
CA LEU A 178 -0.41 -7.68 -9.95
C LEU A 178 -0.46 -8.24 -11.37
N ASP A 179 0.21 -7.58 -12.31
CA ASP A 179 0.41 -8.08 -13.67
C ASP A 179 1.60 -9.06 -13.69
N GLU A 180 1.47 -10.12 -14.47
CA GLU A 180 2.58 -10.97 -14.90
C GLU A 180 2.93 -10.59 -16.34
N ARG A 181 4.18 -10.24 -16.59
CA ARG A 181 4.72 -9.88 -17.91
C ARG A 181 5.94 -10.73 -18.21
N LEU A 182 6.28 -10.83 -19.49
CA LEU A 182 7.54 -11.41 -19.94
C LEU A 182 8.49 -10.27 -20.26
N ASP A 183 9.72 -10.35 -19.76
CA ASP A 183 10.80 -9.46 -20.19
C ASP A 183 11.34 -9.87 -21.58
N ASP A 184 12.31 -9.10 -22.10
CA ASP A 184 12.95 -9.35 -23.40
C ASP A 184 13.68 -10.71 -23.47
N PHE A 185 13.91 -11.35 -22.31
CA PHE A 185 14.54 -12.66 -22.17
C PHE A 185 13.54 -13.77 -21.83
N ASN A 186 12.24 -13.52 -22.01
CA ASN A 186 11.16 -14.46 -21.75
C ASN A 186 11.07 -14.91 -20.28
N ARG A 187 11.54 -14.07 -19.35
CA ARG A 187 11.45 -14.30 -17.90
C ARG A 187 10.21 -13.59 -17.36
N LYS A 188 9.56 -14.23 -16.38
CA LYS A 188 8.41 -13.67 -15.70
C LYS A 188 8.84 -12.49 -14.83
N VAL A 189 8.20 -11.35 -15.04
CA VAL A 189 8.32 -10.14 -14.24
C VAL A 189 6.95 -9.77 -13.70
N PHE A 190 6.87 -9.51 -12.40
CA PHE A 190 5.63 -9.16 -11.73
C PHE A 190 5.62 -7.67 -11.39
N GLN A 191 4.60 -6.95 -11.83
CA GLN A 191 4.50 -5.51 -11.62
C GLN A 191 3.12 -5.10 -11.11
N PRO A 192 3.03 -4.24 -10.07
CA PRO A 192 1.77 -3.64 -9.66
C PRO A 192 1.09 -2.91 -10.82
N GLN A 193 -0.19 -3.17 -11.02
CA GLN A 193 -1.00 -2.44 -11.99
C GLN A 193 -1.46 -1.12 -11.35
N ILE A 194 -0.66 -0.08 -11.51
CA ILE A 194 -0.94 1.29 -11.07
C ILE A 194 -0.60 2.23 -12.22
N ASP A 195 -1.44 3.21 -12.50
CA ASP A 195 -1.16 4.22 -13.53
C ASP A 195 0.15 4.96 -13.22
N GLY A 196 0.99 5.13 -14.23
CA GLY A 196 2.31 5.75 -14.09
C GLY A 196 3.34 4.89 -13.35
N SER A 197 4.62 5.06 -13.70
CA SER A 197 5.71 4.26 -13.14
C SER A 197 6.13 4.69 -11.73
N LYS A 198 6.03 5.98 -11.41
CA LYS A 198 6.54 6.57 -10.16
C LYS A 198 5.91 5.92 -8.92
N THR A 199 4.58 5.79 -8.90
CA THR A 199 3.84 5.26 -7.76
C THR A 199 4.26 3.83 -7.43
N GLY A 200 4.31 2.95 -8.43
CA GLY A 200 4.72 1.56 -8.24
C GLY A 200 6.17 1.40 -7.75
N LEU A 201 7.08 2.28 -8.21
CA LEU A 201 8.49 2.27 -7.81
C LEU A 201 8.72 2.75 -6.38
N GLU A 202 8.00 3.78 -5.94
CA GLU A 202 8.19 4.38 -4.61
C GLU A 202 7.32 3.75 -3.51
N LEU A 203 6.20 3.11 -3.86
CA LEU A 203 5.30 2.48 -2.90
C LEU A 203 6.03 1.51 -1.94
N PRO A 204 6.95 0.63 -2.39
CA PRO A 204 7.74 -0.20 -1.48
C PRO A 204 8.66 0.61 -0.54
N GLY A 205 8.98 1.87 -0.81
CA GLY A 205 9.68 2.74 0.13
C GLY A 205 8.76 3.27 1.24
N ILE A 206 7.50 3.53 0.90
CA ILE A 206 6.50 4.20 1.74
C ILE A 206 5.89 3.24 2.77
N VAL A 207 5.34 2.10 2.33
CA VAL A 207 4.62 1.17 3.23
C VAL A 207 5.60 0.36 4.08
N ASP A 208 5.14 -0.32 5.14
CA ASP A 208 5.95 -1.25 5.92
C ASP A 208 5.91 -2.67 5.33
N GLN A 209 4.76 -3.07 4.78
CA GLN A 209 4.51 -4.41 4.24
C GLN A 209 4.18 -4.36 2.76
N VAL A 210 4.84 -5.19 1.95
CA VAL A 210 4.42 -5.50 0.58
C VAL A 210 4.22 -7.01 0.54
N ILE A 211 2.99 -7.45 0.33
CA ILE A 211 2.64 -8.86 0.34
C ILE A 211 2.12 -9.21 -1.05
N THR A 212 2.58 -10.33 -1.61
CA THR A 212 1.98 -10.89 -2.81
C THR A 212 1.10 -12.07 -2.44
N MET A 213 -0.18 -12.01 -2.77
CA MET A 213 -1.10 -13.14 -2.74
C MET A 213 -0.99 -13.88 -4.07
N ALA A 214 -0.51 -15.13 -4.02
CA ALA A 214 -0.23 -15.94 -5.19
C ALA A 214 -0.68 -17.39 -4.99
N ASP A 215 -0.85 -18.10 -6.10
CA ASP A 215 -1.00 -19.54 -6.09
C ASP A 215 0.39 -20.18 -6.14
N ILE A 216 0.73 -20.95 -5.10
CA ILE A 216 1.99 -21.68 -4.97
C ILE A 216 1.68 -23.16 -4.74
N PRO A 217 2.51 -24.09 -5.24
CA PRO A 217 2.31 -25.51 -4.95
C PRO A 217 2.59 -25.82 -3.47
N ASP A 218 1.81 -26.73 -2.89
CA ASP A 218 2.12 -27.37 -1.62
C ASP A 218 3.21 -28.47 -1.78
N GLN A 219 3.50 -29.20 -0.70
CA GLN A 219 4.49 -30.28 -0.73
C GLN A 219 4.12 -31.43 -1.67
N GLY A 220 2.82 -31.61 -1.95
CA GLY A 220 2.29 -32.59 -2.90
C GLY A 220 2.11 -32.05 -4.32
N GLY A 221 2.53 -30.80 -4.58
CA GLY A 221 2.37 -30.14 -5.87
C GLY A 221 0.98 -29.56 -6.14
N GLN A 222 0.06 -29.60 -5.18
CA GLN A 222 -1.27 -29.04 -5.35
C GLN A 222 -1.24 -27.52 -5.22
N PRO A 223 -1.91 -26.77 -6.11
CA PRO A 223 -1.95 -25.32 -6.02
C PRO A 223 -2.72 -24.89 -4.78
N GLN A 224 -2.10 -24.04 -3.97
CA GLN A 224 -2.72 -23.39 -2.82
C GLN A 224 -2.46 -21.90 -2.86
N ARG A 225 -3.42 -21.13 -2.35
CA ARG A 225 -3.28 -19.70 -2.21
C ARG A 225 -2.45 -19.38 -0.97
N ALA A 226 -1.46 -18.52 -1.11
CA ALA A 226 -0.62 -18.09 0.01
C ALA A 226 -0.19 -16.63 -0.12
N PHE A 227 0.31 -16.09 1.00
CA PHE A 227 1.01 -14.82 1.03
C PHE A 227 2.51 -15.05 0.93
N VAL A 228 3.15 -14.39 -0.04
CA VAL A 228 4.60 -14.27 -0.15
C VAL A 228 5.01 -12.94 0.50
N CYS A 229 5.79 -13.02 1.58
CA CYS A 229 6.01 -11.89 2.48
C CYS A 229 7.45 -11.34 2.45
N GLN A 230 8.41 -12.12 1.95
CA GLN A 230 9.83 -11.76 1.97
C GLN A 230 10.38 -11.44 0.58
N THR A 231 11.22 -10.40 0.50
CA THR A 231 11.87 -9.97 -0.75
C THR A 231 12.70 -11.08 -1.37
N LEU A 232 13.41 -11.85 -0.55
CA LEU A 232 14.12 -13.04 -0.99
C LEU A 232 13.15 -14.22 -1.09
N ASN A 233 12.55 -14.38 -2.27
CA ASN A 233 11.67 -15.51 -2.57
C ASN A 233 12.00 -16.15 -3.93
N PRO A 234 11.80 -17.47 -4.08
CA PRO A 234 12.19 -18.20 -5.29
C PRO A 234 11.30 -17.91 -6.51
N TRP A 235 10.17 -17.21 -6.32
CA TRP A 235 9.19 -16.97 -7.38
C TRP A 235 9.33 -15.59 -8.04
N GLY A 236 10.19 -14.70 -7.51
CA GLY A 236 10.37 -13.35 -8.03
C GLY A 236 9.20 -12.40 -7.75
N TYR A 237 8.30 -12.75 -6.83
CA TYR A 237 7.18 -11.88 -6.47
C TYR A 237 7.66 -10.65 -5.68
N PRO A 238 7.07 -9.46 -5.91
CA PRO A 238 7.36 -8.29 -5.10
C PRO A 238 6.84 -8.53 -3.68
N ALA A 239 7.75 -8.56 -2.71
CA ALA A 239 7.40 -8.78 -1.33
C ALA A 239 8.40 -8.09 -0.40
N LYS A 240 7.94 -7.72 0.80
CA LYS A 240 8.73 -7.04 1.81
C LYS A 240 8.03 -7.12 3.16
N ASP A 241 8.77 -7.59 4.16
CA ASP A 241 8.37 -7.51 5.56
C ASP A 241 9.36 -6.63 6.35
N ARG A 242 8.93 -5.43 6.73
CA ARG A 242 9.75 -4.54 7.58
C ARG A 242 9.69 -4.94 9.06
N SER A 243 8.73 -5.76 9.46
CA SER A 243 8.58 -6.20 10.85
C SER A 243 9.62 -7.25 11.24
N GLY A 244 10.13 -8.02 10.25
CA GLY A 244 11.08 -9.11 10.45
C GLY A 244 10.48 -10.29 11.22
N ARG A 245 9.17 -10.51 11.10
CA ARG A 245 8.41 -11.52 11.86
C ARG A 245 7.68 -12.50 10.98
N LEU A 246 7.47 -12.17 9.71
CA LEU A 246 6.76 -13.02 8.78
C LEU A 246 7.72 -14.05 8.19
N ASP A 247 7.21 -15.26 8.04
CA ASP A 247 7.87 -16.30 7.26
C ASP A 247 7.80 -15.91 5.77
N ARG A 248 8.63 -16.57 4.94
CA ARG A 248 8.61 -16.33 3.50
C ARG A 248 7.22 -16.54 2.90
N VAL A 249 6.50 -17.52 3.44
CA VAL A 249 5.14 -17.90 3.04
C VAL A 249 4.25 -17.94 4.27
N GLU A 250 3.10 -17.28 4.20
CA GLU A 250 2.06 -17.29 5.23
C GLU A 250 0.73 -17.74 4.64
N ALA A 251 -0.17 -18.24 5.49
CA ALA A 251 -1.56 -18.48 5.10
C ALA A 251 -2.23 -17.16 4.69
N PRO A 252 -3.16 -17.17 3.71
CA PRO A 252 -3.82 -15.96 3.22
C PRO A 252 -4.92 -15.48 4.19
N HIS A 253 -4.52 -15.12 5.41
CA HIS A 253 -5.40 -14.68 6.49
C HIS A 253 -4.86 -13.39 7.09
N LEU A 254 -5.47 -12.25 6.73
CA LEU A 254 -4.94 -10.92 7.07
C LEU A 254 -4.96 -10.63 8.57
N GLY A 255 -6.01 -11.02 9.30
CA GLY A 255 -6.05 -10.85 10.77
C GLY A 255 -4.88 -11.53 11.48
N ARG A 256 -4.67 -12.83 11.26
CA ARG A 256 -3.51 -13.59 11.77
C ARG A 256 -2.16 -13.03 11.31
N LEU A 257 -2.07 -12.54 10.08
CA LEU A 257 -0.87 -11.88 9.57
C LEU A 257 -0.56 -10.62 10.40
N MET A 258 -1.56 -9.79 10.63
CA MET A 258 -1.45 -8.56 11.44
C MET A 258 -1.08 -8.89 12.89
N GLU A 259 -1.73 -9.88 13.50
CA GLU A 259 -1.38 -10.38 14.83
C GLU A 259 0.10 -10.80 14.89
N LYS A 260 0.58 -11.56 13.90
CA LYS A 260 1.98 -12.00 13.83
C LYS A 260 2.94 -10.81 13.72
N ILE A 261 2.62 -9.80 12.89
CA ILE A 261 3.40 -8.56 12.76
C ILE A 261 3.48 -7.78 14.09
N GLN A 262 2.39 -7.76 14.86
CA GLN A 262 2.31 -6.99 16.10
C GLN A 262 2.87 -7.70 17.33
N ARG A 263 3.13 -9.02 17.28
CA ARG A 263 3.74 -9.75 18.38
C ARG A 263 5.04 -9.08 18.85
N PRO A 264 5.38 -9.15 20.14
CA PRO A 264 6.72 -8.79 20.59
C PRO A 264 7.77 -9.49 19.73
N ALA A 265 8.73 -8.73 19.19
CA ALA A 265 9.81 -9.36 18.44
C ALA A 265 10.65 -10.20 19.40
N ALA A 266 11.12 -11.37 18.93
CA ALA A 266 12.18 -12.09 19.63
C ALA A 266 13.38 -11.16 19.83
N PRO A 267 14.19 -11.37 20.89
CA PRO A 267 15.42 -10.61 21.10
C PRO A 267 16.25 -10.52 19.82
N ALA A 268 16.86 -9.36 19.57
CA ALA A 268 17.63 -9.13 18.34
C ALA A 268 18.71 -10.20 18.14
N SER A 269 19.30 -10.69 19.24
CA SER A 269 20.30 -11.77 19.27
C SER A 269 19.80 -13.11 18.73
N GLU A 270 18.50 -13.38 18.79
CA GLU A 270 17.91 -14.65 18.34
C GLU A 270 17.46 -14.61 16.88
N ARG A 271 17.14 -13.41 16.37
CA ARG A 271 16.54 -13.23 15.03
C ARG A 271 17.46 -12.61 13.98
N LEU A 272 18.53 -11.93 14.41
CA LEU A 272 19.47 -11.29 13.50
C LEU A 272 20.79 -12.05 13.50
N THR A 273 21.21 -12.45 12.31
CA THR A 273 22.54 -13.03 12.07
C THR A 273 23.26 -12.17 11.06
N TRP A 274 24.56 -12.00 11.25
CA TRP A 274 25.43 -11.24 10.35
C TRP A 274 26.54 -12.15 9.82
N PRO A 275 26.19 -13.17 9.02
CA PRO A 275 27.18 -14.08 8.48
C PRO A 275 28.14 -13.31 7.55
N PRO A 276 29.42 -13.70 7.46
CA PRO A 276 30.31 -13.22 6.42
C PRO A 276 29.69 -13.52 5.05
N VAL A 277 29.65 -12.52 4.16
CA VAL A 277 29.16 -12.69 2.79
C VAL A 277 30.35 -12.81 1.86
N THR A 278 30.49 -13.96 1.22
CA THR A 278 31.44 -14.17 0.11
C THR A 278 30.66 -14.12 -1.20
N PRO A 279 30.71 -13.02 -1.96
CA PRO A 279 30.06 -12.95 -3.26
C PRO A 279 30.74 -13.91 -4.23
N ALA A 280 29.95 -14.56 -5.08
CA ALA A 280 30.49 -15.24 -6.26
C ALA A 280 30.95 -14.18 -7.28
N ASP A 281 32.02 -14.47 -8.01
CA ASP A 281 32.41 -13.63 -9.15
C ASP A 281 31.26 -13.59 -10.17
N PRO A 282 30.94 -12.41 -10.73
CA PRO A 282 29.90 -12.31 -11.75
C PRO A 282 30.26 -13.22 -12.93
N ALA A 283 29.32 -14.06 -13.35
CA ALA A 283 29.51 -14.91 -14.53
C ALA A 283 29.86 -14.02 -15.74
N PRO A 284 30.86 -14.38 -16.57
CA PRO A 284 31.21 -13.61 -17.75
C PRO A 284 29.97 -13.45 -18.63
N ALA A 285 29.73 -12.23 -19.10
CA ALA A 285 28.61 -11.93 -19.99
C ALA A 285 28.67 -12.86 -21.19
N GLN A 286 27.60 -13.63 -21.42
CA GLN A 286 27.49 -14.44 -22.63
C GLN A 286 27.44 -13.48 -23.83
N GLU A 287 28.49 -13.50 -24.64
CA GLU A 287 28.50 -12.79 -25.92
C GLU A 287 27.31 -13.30 -26.77
N PRO A 288 26.53 -12.41 -27.40
CA PRO A 288 25.47 -12.83 -28.30
C PRO A 288 26.10 -13.65 -29.42
N GLY A 289 25.80 -14.94 -29.47
CA GLY A 289 26.24 -15.82 -30.55
C GLY A 289 25.71 -15.29 -31.88
N HIS A 290 26.61 -14.83 -32.74
CA HIS A 290 26.32 -14.57 -34.14
C HIS A 290 26.08 -15.92 -34.83
N GLY A 291 24.81 -16.25 -35.04
CA GLY A 291 24.33 -17.35 -35.90
C GLY A 291 23.39 -16.82 -36.96
#